data_AF-A0A251NG06-F1
#
_entry.id   AF-A0A251NG06-F1
#
_cell.length_a   1.000
_cell.length_b   1.000
_cell.length_c   1.000
_cell.angle_alpha   90.00
_cell.angle_beta   90.00
_cell.angle_gamma   90.00
#
_symmetry.space_group_name_H-M   'P 1'
#
loop_
_entity.id
_entity.type
_entity.pdbx_description
1 polymer ?
#
loop_
_entity_poly.entity_id
_entity_poly.type
_entity_poly.pdbx_seq_one_letter_code
_entity_poly.pdbx_strand_id
1 'polypeptide(L)'
;MNDLFSGDKFFGDMESVKDELKELERLRQNLQSSHEHSKTLDNAKAVKDLRSRMEADVTFALKKAKVLKVRLKALDRSNAANRSLPCCGPGSSSDRTRISVVNGLRKKLKDSMDSFNSLRQKMLLGVLLYRSISLCSTNQYDRSLVRANSHAGAPRRCLQLMCLCLTAHRLCWRQGAPAAKAWWR
;
A
#
# COMPACT_ATOMS: atom_id res chain seq x y z
N MET A 1 16.80 -19.77 39.37
CA MET A 1 17.47 -18.75 38.53
C MET A 1 16.97 -18.70 37.08
N ASN A 2 16.02 -19.54 36.63
CA ASN A 2 15.61 -19.59 35.20
C ASN A 2 14.44 -18.67 34.82
N ASP A 3 13.73 -18.06 35.77
CA ASP A 3 12.55 -17.22 35.48
C ASP A 3 12.87 -15.79 35.03
N LEU A 4 14.01 -15.23 35.43
CA LEU A 4 14.43 -13.88 35.01
C LEU A 4 14.78 -13.83 33.50
N PHE A 5 15.47 -14.85 33.00
CA PHE A 5 15.94 -14.89 31.61
C PHE A 5 14.80 -15.07 30.58
N SER A 6 13.67 -15.69 30.99
CA SER A 6 12.51 -15.91 30.12
C SER A 6 11.62 -14.67 29.97
N GLY A 7 11.54 -13.85 31.03
CA GLY A 7 10.82 -12.57 31.02
C GLY A 7 11.53 -11.54 30.14
N ASP A 8 12.83 -11.36 30.34
CA ASP A 8 13.62 -10.34 29.62
C ASP A 8 13.60 -10.55 28.11
N LYS A 9 13.68 -11.81 27.66
CA LYS A 9 13.56 -12.14 26.24
C LYS A 9 12.21 -11.76 25.66
N PHE A 10 11.11 -11.99 26.39
CA PHE A 10 9.77 -11.63 25.94
C PHE A 10 9.62 -10.11 25.78
N PHE A 11 10.11 -9.34 26.74
CA PHE A 11 10.06 -7.87 26.66
C PHE A 11 10.98 -7.32 25.57
N GLY A 12 12.15 -7.93 25.34
CA GLY A 12 13.02 -7.61 24.21
C GLY A 12 12.35 -7.89 22.86
N ASP A 13 11.73 -9.06 22.70
CA ASP A 13 10.98 -9.40 21.48
C ASP A 13 9.78 -8.47 21.27
N MET A 14 9.09 -8.07 22.36
CA MET A 14 8.00 -7.09 22.33
C MET A 14 8.48 -5.72 21.85
N GLU A 15 9.58 -5.21 22.39
CA GLU A 15 10.12 -3.90 21.99
C GLU A 15 10.58 -3.92 20.53
N SER A 16 11.23 -5.01 20.12
CA SER A 16 11.61 -5.24 18.74
C SER A 16 10.39 -5.25 17.78
N VAL A 17 9.23 -5.76 18.20
CA VAL A 17 7.98 -5.67 17.42
C VAL A 17 7.46 -4.22 17.36
N LYS A 18 7.55 -3.46 18.46
CA LYS A 18 7.13 -2.05 18.46
C LYS A 18 7.98 -1.22 17.51
N ASP A 19 9.28 -1.46 17.43
CA ASP A 19 10.17 -0.72 16.53
C ASP A 19 9.89 -1.00 15.06
N GLU A 20 9.64 -2.26 14.70
CA GLU A 20 9.22 -2.58 13.32
C GLU A 20 7.86 -1.95 12.97
N LEU A 21 6.94 -1.81 13.94
CA LEU A 21 5.68 -1.10 13.74
C LEU A 21 5.90 0.41 13.52
N LYS A 22 6.86 1.02 14.22
CA LYS A 22 7.25 2.43 13.98
C LYS A 22 7.81 2.60 12.57
N GLU A 23 8.66 1.69 12.12
CA GLU A 23 9.20 1.72 10.75
C GLU A 23 8.12 1.52 9.68
N LEU A 24 7.16 0.63 9.91
CA LEU A 24 6.02 0.45 9.00
C LEU A 24 5.19 1.73 8.87
N GLU A 25 4.98 2.44 9.97
CA GLU A 25 4.27 3.72 9.99
C GLU A 25 5.06 4.82 9.28
N ARG A 26 6.39 4.88 9.47
CA ARG A 26 7.26 5.80 8.74
C ARG A 26 7.18 5.58 7.22
N LEU A 27 7.22 4.32 6.76
CA LEU A 27 7.07 3.98 5.35
C LEU A 27 5.71 4.43 4.79
N ARG A 28 4.64 4.29 5.57
CA ARG A 28 3.30 4.77 5.19
C ARG A 28 3.28 6.29 5.02
N GLN A 29 3.91 7.04 5.92
CA GLN A 29 3.99 8.49 5.86
C GLN A 29 4.80 8.96 4.65
N ASN A 30 5.93 8.31 4.35
CA ASN A 30 6.73 8.57 3.14
C ASN A 30 5.93 8.33 1.87
N LEU A 31 5.19 7.22 1.82
CA LEU A 31 4.34 6.88 0.69
C LEU A 31 3.23 7.93 0.48
N GLN A 32 2.62 8.41 1.58
CA GLN A 32 1.61 9.46 1.53
C GLN A 32 2.21 10.79 1.02
N SER A 33 3.35 11.21 1.57
CA SER A 33 4.02 12.44 1.14
C SER A 33 4.42 12.38 -0.34
N SER A 34 4.97 11.25 -0.77
CA SER A 34 5.30 10.99 -2.17
C SER A 34 4.06 11.03 -3.06
N HIS A 35 2.93 10.49 -2.60
CA HIS A 35 1.67 10.58 -3.34
C HIS A 35 1.18 12.02 -3.48
N GLU A 36 1.22 12.83 -2.42
CA GLU A 36 0.84 14.24 -2.51
C GLU A 36 1.77 15.01 -3.47
N HIS A 37 3.07 14.78 -3.39
CA HIS A 37 4.04 15.39 -4.31
C HIS A 37 3.80 14.98 -5.78
N SER A 38 3.32 13.76 -6.02
CA SER A 38 2.99 13.31 -7.38
C SER A 38 1.91 14.15 -8.07
N LYS A 39 1.06 14.84 -7.30
CA LYS A 39 -0.04 15.67 -7.84
C LYS A 39 0.47 16.98 -8.43
N THR A 40 1.64 17.44 -8.01
CA THR A 40 2.23 18.73 -8.42
C THR A 40 3.37 18.59 -9.43
N LEU A 41 3.81 17.36 -9.71
CA LEU A 41 4.90 17.12 -10.66
C LEU A 41 4.38 17.10 -12.11
N ASP A 42 5.09 17.81 -12.97
CA ASP A 42 4.87 17.92 -14.42
C ASP A 42 6.03 17.34 -15.25
N ASN A 43 7.22 17.25 -14.68
CA ASN A 43 8.40 16.68 -15.33
C ASN A 43 8.36 15.13 -15.37
N ALA A 44 8.37 14.57 -16.58
CA ALA A 44 8.32 13.12 -16.83
C ALA A 44 9.44 12.33 -16.10
N LYS A 45 10.67 12.86 -16.05
CA LYS A 45 11.77 12.19 -15.32
C LYS A 45 11.49 12.14 -13.82
N ALA A 46 11.09 13.27 -13.24
CA ALA A 46 10.76 13.36 -11.81
C ALA A 46 9.59 12.45 -11.42
N VAL A 47 8.58 12.31 -12.29
CA VAL A 47 7.45 11.39 -12.08
C VAL A 47 7.92 9.93 -12.07
N LYS A 48 8.82 9.53 -12.97
CA LYS A 48 9.38 8.16 -13.00
C LYS A 48 10.19 7.84 -11.73
N ASP A 49 11.04 8.76 -11.31
CA ASP A 49 11.87 8.62 -10.11
C ASP A 49 10.98 8.54 -8.85
N LEU A 50 9.91 9.35 -8.79
CA LEU A 50 8.94 9.32 -7.70
C LEU A 50 8.17 7.98 -7.63
N ARG A 51 7.71 7.45 -8.78
CA ARG A 51 7.05 6.13 -8.83
C ARG A 51 7.96 5.02 -8.31
N SER A 52 9.24 5.03 -8.71
CA SER A 52 10.22 4.04 -8.27
C SER A 52 10.41 4.07 -6.75
N ARG A 53 10.46 5.27 -6.14
CA ARG A 53 10.52 5.44 -4.67
C ARG A 53 9.25 4.89 -3.98
N MET A 54 8.08 5.22 -4.52
CA MET A 54 6.80 4.74 -3.98
C MET A 54 6.68 3.21 -4.04
N GLU A 55 7.13 2.58 -5.13
CA GLU A 55 7.19 1.12 -5.26
C GLU A 55 8.16 0.47 -4.28
N ALA A 56 9.31 1.11 -4.04
CA ALA A 56 10.28 0.68 -3.03
C ALA A 56 9.66 0.72 -1.63
N ASP A 57 9.00 1.83 -1.25
CA ASP A 57 8.33 1.99 0.05
C ASP A 57 7.26 0.90 0.27
N VAL A 58 6.45 0.60 -0.75
CA VAL A 58 5.47 -0.49 -0.71
C VAL A 58 6.15 -1.84 -0.50
N THR A 59 7.23 -2.10 -1.23
CA THR A 59 7.98 -3.36 -1.11
C THR A 59 8.60 -3.51 0.28
N PHE A 60 9.18 -2.45 0.83
CA PHE A 60 9.73 -2.46 2.18
C PHE A 60 8.65 -2.66 3.24
N ALA A 61 7.49 -2.01 3.10
CA ALA A 61 6.37 -2.18 4.03
C ALA A 61 5.88 -3.64 4.07
N LEU A 62 5.78 -4.30 2.91
CA LEU A 62 5.42 -5.71 2.82
C LEU A 62 6.46 -6.63 3.46
N LYS A 63 7.76 -6.35 3.28
CA LYS A 63 8.84 -7.09 3.95
C LYS A 63 8.75 -6.95 5.47
N LYS A 64 8.55 -5.73 5.97
CA LYS A 64 8.38 -5.42 7.40
C LYS A 64 7.15 -6.13 7.99
N ALA A 65 6.02 -6.11 7.30
CA ALA A 65 4.83 -6.83 7.71
C ALA A 65 5.05 -8.36 7.83
N LYS A 66 5.86 -8.95 6.93
CA LYS A 66 6.23 -10.38 7.03
C LYS A 66 7.07 -10.66 8.28
N VAL A 67 8.08 -9.81 8.56
CA VAL A 67 8.90 -9.92 9.78
C VAL A 67 8.04 -9.82 11.04
N LEU A 68 7.15 -8.83 11.10
CA LEU A 68 6.21 -8.63 12.20
C LEU A 68 5.33 -9.85 12.45
N LYS A 69 4.79 -10.48 11.41
CA LYS A 69 4.02 -11.73 11.53
C LYS A 69 4.84 -12.86 12.15
N VAL A 70 6.10 -13.00 11.76
CA VAL A 70 6.99 -14.04 12.32
C VAL A 70 7.30 -13.77 13.79
N ARG A 71 7.61 -12.51 14.15
CA ARG A 71 7.88 -12.13 15.54
C ARG A 71 6.66 -12.28 16.45
N LEU A 72 5.46 -11.93 15.99
CA LEU A 72 4.22 -12.18 16.73
C LEU A 72 3.99 -13.67 17.00
N LYS A 73 4.24 -14.55 16.02
CA LYS A 73 4.19 -16.01 16.23
C LYS A 73 5.24 -16.49 17.24
N ALA A 74 6.42 -15.85 17.29
CA ALA A 74 7.42 -16.16 18.29
C ALA A 74 6.97 -15.77 19.71
N LEU A 75 6.33 -14.60 19.85
CA LEU A 75 5.70 -14.17 21.11
C LEU A 75 4.58 -15.13 21.54
N ASP A 76 3.74 -15.61 20.60
CA ASP A 76 2.71 -16.60 20.88
C ASP A 76 3.32 -17.91 21.42
N ARG A 77 4.42 -18.39 20.82
CA ARG A 77 5.17 -19.57 21.32
C ARG A 77 5.77 -19.33 22.70
N SER A 78 6.32 -18.13 22.95
CA SER A 78 6.84 -17.77 24.26
C SER A 78 5.73 -17.75 25.32
N ASN A 79 4.54 -17.25 24.98
CA ASN A 79 3.38 -17.30 25.87
C ASN A 79 2.92 -18.72 26.16
N ALA A 80 2.91 -19.60 25.15
CA ALA A 80 2.59 -21.01 25.35
C ALA A 80 3.60 -21.70 26.29
N ALA A 81 4.90 -21.45 26.10
CA ALA A 81 5.95 -21.99 26.98
C ALA A 81 5.88 -21.41 28.40
N ASN A 82 5.47 -20.15 28.56
CA ASN A 82 5.30 -19.55 29.89
C ASN A 82 4.25 -20.27 30.74
N ARG A 83 3.27 -20.95 30.12
CA ARG A 83 2.21 -21.68 30.83
C ARG A 83 2.67 -22.96 31.50
N SER A 84 3.81 -23.51 31.08
CA SER A 84 4.40 -24.67 31.76
C SER A 84 5.20 -24.29 33.00
N LEU A 85 5.37 -22.98 33.29
CA LEU A 85 6.03 -22.53 34.50
C LEU A 85 5.09 -22.59 35.72
N PRO A 86 5.62 -22.86 36.92
CA PRO A 86 4.83 -22.80 38.16
C PRO A 86 4.10 -21.46 38.30
N CYS A 87 2.84 -21.49 38.76
CA CYS A 87 1.98 -20.32 38.96
C CYS A 87 1.62 -19.51 37.69
N CYS A 88 2.14 -19.88 36.50
CA CYS A 88 1.93 -19.16 35.24
C CYS A 88 0.94 -19.84 34.29
N GLY A 89 0.11 -20.75 34.82
CA GLY A 89 -0.86 -21.50 34.04
C GLY A 89 -1.90 -20.63 33.31
N PRO A 90 -2.70 -21.24 32.42
CA PRO A 90 -3.75 -20.55 31.66
C PRO A 90 -4.67 -19.74 32.56
N GLY A 91 -4.90 -18.47 32.21
CA GLY A 91 -5.80 -17.59 32.96
C GLY A 91 -5.20 -16.95 34.22
N SER A 92 -3.93 -17.22 34.54
CA SER A 92 -3.18 -16.48 35.57
C SER A 92 -3.05 -14.98 35.21
N SER A 93 -2.77 -14.13 36.19
CA SER A 93 -2.55 -12.70 35.95
C SER A 93 -1.42 -12.44 34.94
N SER A 94 -0.32 -13.21 35.05
CA SER A 94 0.81 -13.16 34.11
C SER A 94 0.39 -13.59 32.69
N ASP A 95 -0.34 -14.70 32.55
CA ASP A 95 -0.83 -15.19 31.26
C ASP A 95 -1.79 -14.17 30.60
N ARG A 96 -2.76 -13.63 31.35
CA ARG A 96 -3.68 -12.59 30.84
C ARG A 96 -2.94 -11.34 30.36
N THR A 97 -1.95 -10.88 31.12
CA THR A 97 -1.15 -9.70 30.78
C THR A 97 -0.37 -9.92 29.49
N ARG A 98 0.36 -11.04 29.39
CA ARG A 98 1.17 -11.36 28.21
C ARG A 98 0.31 -11.56 26.95
N ILE A 99 -0.85 -12.20 27.08
CA ILE A 99 -1.82 -12.35 25.97
C ILE A 99 -2.34 -10.98 25.52
N SER A 100 -2.74 -10.13 26.47
CA SER A 100 -3.27 -8.80 26.18
C SER A 100 -2.27 -7.95 25.39
N VAL A 101 -1.00 -7.94 25.81
CA VAL A 101 0.08 -7.24 25.10
C VAL A 101 0.24 -7.74 23.66
N VAL A 102 0.35 -9.06 23.46
CA VAL A 102 0.53 -9.63 22.12
C VAL A 102 -0.70 -9.37 21.23
N ASN A 103 -1.91 -9.45 21.79
CA ASN A 103 -3.15 -9.12 21.08
C ASN A 103 -3.18 -7.64 20.67
N GLY A 104 -2.72 -6.73 21.54
CA GLY A 104 -2.58 -5.30 21.22
C GLY A 104 -1.63 -5.05 20.05
N LEU A 105 -0.46 -5.72 20.05
CA LEU A 105 0.51 -5.63 18.94
C LEU A 105 -0.06 -6.19 17.63
N ARG A 106 -0.79 -7.31 17.69
CA ARG A 106 -1.46 -7.91 16.52
C ARG A 106 -2.52 -6.98 15.94
N LYS A 107 -3.33 -6.35 16.79
CA LYS A 107 -4.31 -5.35 16.38
C LYS A 107 -3.62 -4.16 15.70
N LYS A 108 -2.55 -3.62 16.31
CA LYS A 108 -1.80 -2.49 15.74
C LYS A 108 -1.20 -2.80 14.37
N LEU A 109 -0.66 -4.01 14.17
CA LEU A 109 -0.20 -4.45 12.85
C LEU A 109 -1.33 -4.48 11.82
N LYS A 110 -2.51 -4.99 12.20
CA LYS A 110 -3.68 -5.04 11.33
C LYS A 110 -4.10 -3.62 10.92
N ASP A 111 -4.27 -2.73 11.89
CA ASP A 111 -4.71 -1.35 11.65
C ASP A 111 -3.71 -0.58 10.74
N SER A 112 -2.40 -0.77 10.96
CA SER A 112 -1.35 -0.20 10.09
C SER A 112 -1.42 -0.74 8.66
N MET A 113 -1.62 -2.05 8.48
CA MET A 113 -1.73 -2.66 7.14
C MET A 113 -3.02 -2.26 6.42
N ASP A 114 -4.14 -2.13 7.13
CA ASP A 114 -5.41 -1.65 6.57
C ASP A 114 -5.29 -0.20 6.12
N SER A 115 -4.58 0.63 6.89
CA SER A 115 -4.25 2.01 6.51
C SER A 115 -3.35 2.07 5.27
N PHE A 116 -2.33 1.20 5.19
CA PHE A 116 -1.43 1.11 4.04
C PHE A 116 -2.17 0.67 2.77
N ASN A 117 -3.04 -0.32 2.89
CA ASN A 117 -3.89 -0.79 1.79
C ASN A 117 -4.85 0.31 1.33
N SER A 118 -5.47 1.04 2.26
CA SER A 118 -6.35 2.17 1.93
C SER A 118 -5.61 3.26 1.15
N LEU A 119 -4.38 3.59 1.56
CA LEU A 119 -3.53 4.53 0.82
C LEU A 119 -3.19 4.03 -0.58
N ARG A 120 -2.81 2.75 -0.71
CA ARG A 120 -2.53 2.13 -2.01
C ARG A 120 -3.75 2.18 -2.93
N GLN A 121 -4.96 1.93 -2.43
CA GLN A 121 -6.19 2.05 -3.23
C GLN A 121 -6.43 3.48 -3.71
N LYS A 122 -6.27 4.47 -2.83
CA LYS A 122 -6.37 5.90 -3.21
C LYS A 122 -5.37 6.27 -4.30
N MET A 123 -4.14 5.79 -4.18
CA MET A 123 -3.10 6.00 -5.19
C MET A 123 -3.43 5.37 -6.54
N LEU A 124 -3.90 4.12 -6.55
CA LEU A 124 -4.29 3.42 -7.78
C LEU A 124 -5.43 4.15 -8.50
N LEU A 125 -6.44 4.62 -7.76
CA LEU A 125 -7.54 5.42 -8.31
C LEU A 125 -7.05 6.76 -8.88
N GLY A 126 -6.14 7.45 -8.18
CA GLY A 126 -5.57 8.72 -8.64
C GLY A 126 -4.70 8.59 -9.90
N VAL A 127 -3.92 7.52 -10.03
CA VAL A 127 -3.10 7.27 -11.23
C VAL A 127 -3.96 6.95 -12.45
N LEU A 128 -5.09 6.24 -12.29
CA LEU A 128 -6.03 5.99 -13.39
C LEU A 128 -6.68 7.29 -13.90
N LEU A 129 -7.01 8.22 -12.99
CA LEU A 129 -7.52 9.55 -13.36
C LEU A 129 -6.45 10.40 -14.06
N TYR A 130 -5.22 10.43 -13.54
CA TYR A 130 -4.14 11.21 -14.15
C TYR A 130 -3.65 10.63 -15.49
N ARG A 131 -3.62 9.30 -15.67
CA ARG A 131 -3.32 8.67 -16.98
C ARG A 131 -4.35 9.07 -18.03
N SER A 132 -5.62 9.17 -17.64
CA SER A 132 -6.71 9.59 -18.53
C SER A 132 -6.58 11.06 -18.96
N ILE A 133 -6.17 11.94 -18.04
CA ILE A 133 -5.95 13.37 -18.31
C ILE A 133 -4.64 13.59 -19.10
N SER A 134 -3.55 12.92 -18.71
CA SER A 134 -2.25 13.02 -19.36
C SER A 134 -2.26 12.40 -20.75
N LEU A 135 -2.94 11.26 -21.00
CA LEU A 135 -3.15 10.74 -22.36
C LEU A 135 -3.99 11.70 -23.21
N CYS A 136 -4.90 12.48 -22.61
CA CYS A 136 -5.62 13.55 -23.30
C CYS A 136 -4.72 14.77 -23.59
N SER A 137 -3.75 15.05 -22.72
CA SER A 137 -2.85 16.21 -22.83
C SER A 137 -1.56 15.94 -23.63
N THR A 138 -1.10 14.68 -23.72
CA THR A 138 0.00 14.22 -24.59
C THR A 138 -0.51 13.72 -25.94
N ASN A 139 -1.82 13.54 -26.10
CA ASN A 139 -2.41 13.53 -27.43
C ASN A 139 -2.44 14.98 -27.91
N GLN A 140 -1.27 15.37 -28.39
CA GLN A 140 -1.05 16.46 -29.30
C GLN A 140 -1.86 16.20 -30.57
N TYR A 141 -3.19 16.36 -30.48
CA TYR A 141 -3.92 17.03 -31.54
C TYR A 141 -3.33 18.43 -31.59
N ASP A 142 -2.28 18.48 -32.40
CA ASP A 142 -1.40 19.57 -32.69
C ASP A 142 -2.09 20.94 -32.62
N ARG A 143 -1.70 21.76 -31.63
CA ARG A 143 -2.12 23.17 -31.49
C ARG A 143 -1.70 24.01 -32.72
N SER A 144 -0.79 23.50 -33.56
CA SER A 144 -0.44 24.06 -34.87
C SER A 144 -1.50 23.74 -35.93
N LEU A 145 -2.07 22.53 -35.92
CA LEU A 145 -3.05 22.08 -36.91
C LEU A 145 -4.43 22.74 -36.75
N VAL A 146 -4.82 23.10 -35.53
CA VAL A 146 -6.08 23.84 -35.27
C VAL A 146 -6.01 25.30 -35.75
N ARG A 147 -4.83 25.93 -35.65
CA ARG A 147 -4.63 27.29 -36.19
C ARG A 147 -4.46 27.28 -37.71
N ALA A 148 -3.84 26.24 -38.27
CA ALA A 148 -3.72 26.05 -39.72
C ALA A 148 -5.06 25.72 -40.41
N ASN A 149 -6.06 25.19 -39.68
CA ASN A 149 -7.39 24.87 -40.22
C ASN A 149 -8.48 25.91 -39.92
N SER A 150 -8.14 27.10 -39.43
CA SER A 150 -9.14 28.16 -39.18
C SER A 150 -9.78 28.74 -40.46
N HIS A 151 -9.34 28.29 -41.65
CA HIS A 151 -9.92 28.63 -42.96
C HIS A 151 -10.66 27.48 -43.67
N ALA A 152 -10.82 26.31 -43.05
CA ALA A 152 -11.61 25.22 -43.64
C ALA A 152 -12.48 24.55 -42.57
N GLY A 153 -13.78 24.47 -42.85
CA GLY A 153 -14.81 23.98 -41.93
C GLY A 153 -14.44 22.69 -41.18
N ALA A 154 -14.76 22.66 -39.88
CA ALA A 154 -14.43 21.56 -38.98
C ALA A 154 -14.92 20.20 -39.51
N PRO A 155 -14.07 19.15 -39.56
CA PRO A 155 -14.50 17.85 -40.01
C PRO A 155 -15.18 17.06 -38.87
N ARG A 156 -16.39 16.56 -39.14
CA ARG A 156 -17.22 15.68 -38.28
C ARG A 156 -16.52 14.41 -37.75
N ARG A 157 -15.27 14.15 -38.14
CA ARG A 157 -14.50 12.95 -37.78
C ARG A 157 -13.82 13.03 -36.40
N CYS A 158 -13.54 14.23 -35.87
CA CYS A 158 -12.88 14.36 -34.55
C CYS A 158 -13.80 14.00 -33.37
N LEU A 159 -15.10 14.31 -33.46
CA LEU A 159 -16.09 13.90 -32.45
C LEU A 159 -16.33 12.38 -32.46
N GLN A 160 -16.21 11.74 -33.64
CA GLN A 160 -16.37 10.29 -33.78
C GLN A 160 -15.24 9.50 -33.07
N LEU A 161 -14.00 9.97 -33.19
CA LEU A 161 -12.82 9.32 -32.57
C LEU A 161 -12.78 9.46 -31.05
N MET A 162 -13.21 10.60 -30.50
CA MET A 162 -13.38 10.76 -29.05
C MET A 162 -14.49 9.86 -28.49
N CYS A 163 -15.59 9.69 -29.23
CA CYS A 163 -16.69 8.82 -28.84
C CYS A 163 -16.28 7.33 -28.87
N LEU A 164 -15.47 6.92 -29.84
CA LEU A 164 -14.94 5.55 -29.98
C LEU A 164 -13.95 5.18 -28.85
N CYS A 165 -13.10 6.11 -28.40
CA CYS A 165 -12.22 5.85 -27.26
C CYS A 165 -12.99 5.70 -25.94
N LEU A 166 -14.04 6.49 -25.72
CA LEU A 166 -14.89 6.40 -24.53
C LEU A 166 -15.81 5.16 -24.54
N THR A 167 -16.31 4.75 -25.72
CA THR A 167 -17.06 3.48 -25.85
C THR A 167 -16.14 2.26 -25.77
N ALA A 168 -14.93 2.28 -26.32
CA ALA A 168 -13.96 1.19 -26.16
C ALA A 168 -13.55 1.01 -24.69
N HIS A 169 -13.37 2.10 -23.94
CA HIS A 169 -13.08 2.04 -22.50
C HIS A 169 -14.26 1.51 -21.69
N ARG A 170 -15.50 1.90 -22.02
CA ARG A 170 -16.72 1.34 -21.39
C ARG A 170 -16.97 -0.13 -21.76
N LEU A 171 -16.69 -0.55 -23.00
CA LEU A 171 -16.84 -1.94 -23.42
C LEU A 171 -15.78 -2.85 -22.80
N CYS A 172 -14.55 -2.38 -22.61
CA CYS A 172 -13.49 -3.15 -21.94
C CYS A 172 -13.76 -3.30 -20.42
N TRP A 173 -14.55 -2.40 -19.84
CA TRP A 173 -14.98 -2.49 -18.44
C TRP A 173 -16.29 -3.29 -18.27
N ARG A 174 -17.19 -3.28 -19.26
CA ARG A 174 -18.42 -4.10 -19.28
C ARG A 174 -18.19 -5.55 -19.66
N GLN A 175 -17.26 -5.81 -20.59
CA GLN A 175 -16.81 -7.16 -20.91
C GLN A 175 -15.69 -7.50 -19.94
N GLY A 176 -16.03 -8.11 -18.80
CA GLY A 176 -15.06 -8.57 -17.82
C GLY A 176 -14.07 -9.54 -18.46
N ALA A 177 -12.94 -9.02 -18.94
CA ALA A 177 -11.90 -9.82 -19.57
C ALA A 177 -11.27 -10.73 -18.51
N PRO A 178 -11.34 -12.07 -18.67
CA PRO A 178 -10.81 -13.02 -17.69
C PRO A 178 -9.28 -12.98 -17.56
N ALA A 179 -8.57 -12.30 -18.47
CA ALA A 179 -7.11 -12.20 -18.48
C ALA A 179 -6.54 -11.29 -17.37
N ALA A 180 -7.33 -10.43 -16.74
CA ALA A 180 -6.86 -9.57 -15.65
C ALA A 180 -6.69 -10.32 -14.30
N LYS A 181 -7.12 -11.59 -14.20
CA LYS A 181 -7.01 -12.39 -12.97
C LYS A 181 -5.68 -13.15 -12.82
N ALA A 182 -4.84 -13.20 -13.87
CA ALA A 182 -3.60 -14.00 -13.84
C ALA A 182 -2.41 -13.30 -13.13
N TRP A 183 -2.51 -12.00 -12.83
CA TRP A 183 -1.44 -11.23 -12.16
C TRP A 183 -1.55 -11.20 -10.63
N TRP A 184 -2.47 -11.97 -10.03
CA TRP A 184 -2.68 -12.05 -8.58
C TRP A 184 -2.71 -13.49 -8.07
N ARG A 185 -1.60 -14.22 -8.26
CA ARG A 185 -1.21 -15.34 -7.39
C ARG A 185 0.13 -15.05 -6.74
#